data_AF-A0A3Q7UQI2-F1
#
_entry.id   AF-A0A3Q7UQI2-F1
#
_cell.length_a   1.000
_cell.length_b   1.000
_cell.length_c   1.000
_cell.angle_alpha   90.00
_cell.angle_beta   90.00
_cell.angle_gamma   90.00
#
_symmetry.space_group_name_H-M   'P 1'
#
loop_
_entity.id
_entity.type
_entity.pdbx_description
1 polymer ?
#
loop_
_entity_poly.entity_id
_entity_poly.type
_entity_poly.pdbx_seq_one_letter_code
_entity_poly.pdbx_strand_id
1 'polypeptide(L)'
;MNRNGDGRAVLCSSVREFLCSEAMHSLGIPTSRASRTLLDFIIQEHFPSVKVTEPNRYVDFFSVVVSEMAQLIALWMSVGFAHGVCNTDNFSLLSITIDYGPFGFMEAYNPDFVPNTSDDERRYKIGNQANIGMFNLNKLLQALNPLLDPRQKQLAARILEGYPVLYYTRFRELFKAKLGLLGEGRMMMI
;
A
#
# COMPACT_ATOMS: atom_id res chain seq x y z
N MET A 1 -8.64 -14.78 -22.32
CA MET A 1 -8.53 -15.95 -21.42
C MET A 1 -7.18 -16.59 -21.65
N ASN A 2 -6.28 -16.55 -20.68
CA ASN A 2 -5.00 -17.27 -20.73
C ASN A 2 -4.90 -18.14 -19.46
N ARG A 3 -4.74 -19.45 -19.65
CA ARG A 3 -5.04 -20.50 -18.65
C ARG A 3 -3.89 -20.84 -17.69
N ASN A 4 -2.77 -20.12 -17.71
CA ASN A 4 -1.64 -20.33 -16.79
C ASN A 4 -1.09 -19.00 -16.21
N GLY A 5 -1.89 -17.94 -16.16
CA GLY A 5 -1.52 -16.73 -15.42
C GLY A 5 -1.63 -17.01 -13.93
N ASP A 6 -0.54 -16.84 -13.19
CA ASP A 6 -0.35 -17.06 -11.74
C ASP A 6 -1.31 -16.28 -10.80
N GLY A 7 -2.41 -15.72 -11.28
CA GLY A 7 -3.39 -14.93 -10.53
C GLY A 7 -2.88 -13.56 -10.06
N ARG A 8 -1.56 -13.34 -10.04
CA ARG A 8 -0.93 -12.12 -9.50
C ARG A 8 -1.10 -10.92 -10.42
N ALA A 9 -1.03 -11.13 -11.73
CA ALA A 9 -1.34 -10.10 -12.72
C ALA A 9 -2.82 -9.69 -12.71
N VAL A 10 -3.73 -10.62 -12.34
CA VAL A 10 -5.17 -10.35 -12.21
C VAL A 10 -5.42 -9.42 -11.02
N LEU A 11 -4.76 -9.65 -9.88
CA LEU A 11 -4.97 -8.88 -8.67
C LEU A 11 -4.68 -7.38 -8.84
N CYS A 12 -3.56 -7.01 -9.49
CA CYS A 12 -3.22 -5.60 -9.76
C CYS A 12 -4.27 -4.94 -10.68
N SER A 13 -4.74 -5.67 -11.69
CA SER A 13 -5.82 -5.19 -12.56
C SER A 13 -7.16 -5.07 -11.84
N SER A 14 -7.44 -5.93 -10.85
CA SER A 14 -8.64 -5.90 -10.02
C SER A 14 -8.67 -4.72 -9.04
N VAL A 15 -7.53 -4.29 -8.48
CA VAL A 15 -7.45 -3.04 -7.69
C VAL A 15 -7.80 -1.85 -8.57
N ARG A 16 -7.20 -1.78 -9.77
CA ARG A 16 -7.44 -0.72 -10.74
C ARG A 16 -8.91 -0.66 -11.16
N GLU A 17 -9.50 -1.81 -11.46
CA GLU A 17 -10.90 -1.92 -11.85
C GLU A 17 -11.84 -1.56 -10.69
N PHE A 18 -11.52 -2.00 -9.45
CA PHE A 18 -12.27 -1.63 -8.25
C PHE A 18 -12.25 -0.13 -7.97
N LEU A 19 -11.06 0.48 -7.92
CA LEU A 19 -10.92 1.91 -7.65
C LEU A 19 -11.59 2.76 -8.73
N CYS A 20 -11.43 2.39 -10.01
CA CYS A 20 -12.03 3.12 -11.13
C CYS A 20 -13.56 2.97 -11.16
N SER A 21 -14.06 1.76 -10.90
CA SER A 21 -15.49 1.47 -10.76
C SER A 21 -16.14 2.33 -9.67
N GLU A 22 -15.61 2.32 -8.45
CA GLU A 22 -16.21 3.07 -7.34
C GLU A 22 -16.03 4.58 -7.51
N ALA A 23 -14.93 5.05 -8.12
CA ALA A 23 -14.75 6.46 -8.47
C ALA A 23 -15.82 6.92 -9.48
N MET A 24 -16.05 6.17 -10.55
CA MET A 24 -17.09 6.48 -11.55
C MET A 24 -18.48 6.48 -10.93
N HIS A 25 -18.78 5.51 -10.04
CA HIS A 25 -20.05 5.47 -9.31
C HIS A 25 -20.23 6.71 -8.40
N SER A 26 -19.19 7.12 -7.68
CA SER A 26 -19.22 8.30 -6.80
C SER A 26 -19.46 9.61 -7.56
N LEU A 27 -19.09 9.66 -8.84
CA LEU A 27 -19.34 10.77 -9.76
C LEU A 27 -20.73 10.69 -10.43
N GLY A 28 -21.55 9.68 -10.10
CA GLY A 28 -22.85 9.47 -10.72
C GLY A 28 -22.78 8.90 -12.15
N ILE A 29 -21.61 8.43 -12.59
CA ILE A 29 -21.41 7.87 -13.92
C ILE A 29 -21.75 6.37 -13.88
N PRO A 30 -22.63 5.88 -14.78
CA PRO A 30 -22.94 4.45 -14.87
C PRO A 30 -21.68 3.62 -15.12
N THR A 31 -21.45 2.61 -14.29
CA THR A 31 -20.26 1.75 -14.33
C THR A 31 -20.59 0.38 -13.75
N SER A 32 -19.82 -0.65 -14.09
CA SER A 32 -19.90 -1.94 -13.39
C SER A 32 -19.51 -1.70 -11.95
N ARG A 33 -20.33 -2.06 -10.96
CA ARG A 33 -19.88 -2.06 -9.56
C ARG A 33 -18.93 -3.24 -9.40
N ALA A 34 -17.65 -2.98 -9.17
CA ALA A 34 -16.72 -4.00 -8.73
C ALA A 34 -17.22 -4.48 -7.36
N SER A 35 -18.05 -5.51 -7.43
CA SER A 35 -18.97 -5.90 -6.38
C SER A 35 -18.24 -6.26 -5.09
N ARG A 36 -18.91 -6.15 -3.94
CA ARG A 36 -18.46 -6.74 -2.67
C ARG A 36 -17.85 -8.13 -2.87
N THR A 37 -18.40 -8.90 -3.80
CA THR A 37 -17.88 -10.20 -4.27
C THR A 37 -16.41 -10.20 -4.70
N LEU A 38 -15.94 -9.20 -5.45
CA LEU A 38 -14.53 -9.11 -5.85
C LEU A 38 -13.64 -8.86 -4.63
N LEU A 39 -14.03 -7.94 -3.75
CA LEU A 39 -13.25 -7.65 -2.55
C LEU A 39 -13.27 -8.84 -1.57
N ASP A 40 -14.43 -9.50 -1.41
CA ASP A 40 -14.57 -10.71 -0.60
C ASP A 40 -13.70 -11.85 -1.15
N PHE A 41 -13.66 -12.04 -2.48
CA PHE A 41 -12.77 -12.98 -3.15
C PHE A 41 -11.29 -12.66 -2.88
N ILE A 42 -10.89 -11.39 -3.04
CA ILE A 42 -9.51 -10.95 -2.77
C ILE A 42 -9.13 -11.23 -1.32
N ILE A 43 -10.01 -10.90 -0.37
CA ILE A 43 -9.80 -11.16 1.07
C ILE A 43 -9.62 -12.65 1.31
N GLN A 44 -10.53 -13.46 0.77
CA GLN A 44 -10.51 -14.92 0.96
C GLN A 44 -9.23 -15.57 0.42
N GLU A 45 -8.78 -15.16 -0.78
CA GLU A 45 -7.65 -15.80 -1.45
C GLU A 45 -6.29 -15.29 -0.99
N HIS A 46 -6.21 -14.03 -0.56
CA HIS A 46 -4.92 -13.37 -0.34
C HIS A 46 -4.70 -12.80 1.07
N PHE A 47 -5.74 -12.71 1.89
CA PHE A 47 -5.66 -12.18 3.25
C PHE A 47 -6.13 -13.24 4.26
N PRO A 48 -5.40 -14.36 4.42
CA PRO A 48 -5.85 -15.48 5.27
C PRO A 48 -5.99 -15.11 6.76
N SER A 49 -5.36 -14.02 7.19
CA SER A 49 -5.53 -13.45 8.54
C SER A 49 -6.86 -12.71 8.73
N VAL A 50 -7.56 -12.38 7.64
CA VAL A 50 -8.83 -11.67 7.64
C VAL A 50 -9.95 -12.66 7.35
N LYS A 51 -10.84 -12.84 8.32
CA LYS A 51 -11.98 -13.74 8.17
C LYS A 51 -13.08 -13.06 7.35
N VAL A 52 -13.30 -13.53 6.13
CA VAL A 52 -14.34 -12.99 5.23
C VAL A 52 -15.75 -13.14 5.79
N THR A 53 -15.99 -13.94 6.83
CA THR A 53 -17.31 -14.05 7.48
C THR A 53 -17.57 -12.98 8.55
N GLU A 54 -16.53 -12.29 9.02
CA GLU A 54 -16.64 -11.34 10.12
C GLU A 54 -17.26 -10.00 9.68
N PRO A 55 -18.07 -9.35 10.53
CA PRO A 55 -18.69 -8.06 10.21
C PRO A 55 -17.67 -6.98 9.82
N ASN A 56 -16.48 -7.01 10.43
CA ASN A 56 -15.41 -6.02 10.24
C ASN A 56 -14.38 -6.39 9.18
N ARG A 57 -14.60 -7.43 8.36
CA ARG A 57 -13.65 -7.91 7.34
C ARG A 57 -12.99 -6.81 6.49
N TYR A 58 -13.73 -5.78 6.08
CA TYR A 58 -13.16 -4.68 5.27
C TYR A 58 -12.27 -3.73 6.08
N VAL A 59 -12.59 -3.53 7.37
CA VAL A 59 -11.76 -2.77 8.31
C VAL A 59 -10.50 -3.56 8.65
N ASP A 60 -10.62 -4.86 8.88
CA ASP A 60 -9.49 -5.76 9.18
C ASP A 60 -8.57 -5.89 7.96
N PHE A 61 -9.13 -6.07 6.77
CA PHE A 61 -8.41 -5.99 5.49
C PHE A 61 -7.65 -4.67 5.36
N PHE A 62 -8.31 -3.53 5.58
CA PHE A 62 -7.66 -2.23 5.49
C PHE A 62 -6.53 -2.08 6.52
N SER A 63 -6.72 -2.59 7.74
CA SER A 63 -5.69 -2.63 8.79
C SER A 63 -4.43 -3.38 8.34
N VAL A 64 -4.61 -4.56 7.73
CA VAL A 64 -3.49 -5.35 7.18
C VAL A 64 -2.79 -4.57 6.07
N VAL A 65 -3.51 -4.03 5.10
CA VAL A 65 -2.92 -3.26 3.99
C VAL A 65 -2.12 -2.05 4.49
N VAL A 66 -2.65 -1.30 5.47
CA VAL A 66 -1.95 -0.15 6.07
C VAL A 66 -0.66 -0.57 6.76
N SER A 67 -0.71 -1.65 7.55
CA SER A 67 0.46 -2.19 8.26
C SER A 67 1.54 -2.67 7.30
N GLU A 68 1.17 -3.50 6.33
CA GLU A 68 2.10 -4.08 5.37
C GLU A 68 2.71 -3.01 4.45
N MET A 69 1.93 -2.00 4.05
CA MET A 69 2.44 -0.89 3.25
C MET A 69 3.45 -0.03 4.02
N ALA A 70 3.19 0.23 5.31
CA ALA A 70 4.14 0.93 6.17
C ALA A 70 5.46 0.16 6.29
N GLN A 71 5.39 -1.17 6.40
CA GLN A 71 6.55 -2.03 6.43
C GLN A 71 7.33 -2.02 5.12
N LEU A 72 6.65 -2.14 3.98
CA LEU A 72 7.27 -2.11 2.65
C LEU A 72 8.03 -0.82 2.41
N ILE A 73 7.39 0.33 2.65
CA ILE A 73 8.04 1.63 2.42
C ILE A 73 9.22 1.81 3.39
N ALA A 74 9.11 1.36 4.63
CA ALA A 74 10.25 1.39 5.55
C ALA A 74 11.42 0.53 5.05
N LEU A 75 11.16 -0.63 4.44
CA LEU A 75 12.18 -1.46 3.80
C LEU A 75 12.85 -0.72 2.65
N TRP A 76 12.07 -0.14 1.72
CA TRP A 76 12.59 0.68 0.62
C TRP A 76 13.53 1.77 1.12
N MET A 77 13.08 2.54 2.11
CA MET A 77 13.86 3.62 2.69
C MET A 77 15.13 3.12 3.38
N SER A 78 15.11 1.91 3.96
CA SER A 78 16.28 1.33 4.63
C SER A 78 17.40 0.89 3.66
N VAL A 79 17.06 0.64 2.40
CA VAL A 79 18.02 0.24 1.36
C VAL A 79 18.29 1.35 0.34
N GLY A 80 17.75 2.55 0.56
CA GLY A 80 17.91 3.68 -0.35
C GLY A 80 17.17 3.51 -1.68
N PHE A 81 16.12 2.69 -1.73
CA PHE A 81 15.33 2.48 -2.94
C PHE A 81 14.28 3.58 -3.12
N ALA A 82 14.25 4.16 -4.32
CA ALA A 82 13.20 5.06 -4.78
C ALA A 82 12.46 4.44 -5.98
N HIS A 83 11.13 4.33 -5.90
CA HIS A 83 10.31 3.69 -6.94
C HIS A 83 10.16 4.52 -8.22
N GLY A 84 10.10 5.85 -8.08
CA GLY A 84 10.01 6.80 -9.21
C GLY A 84 8.63 7.00 -9.83
N VAL A 85 7.70 6.06 -9.67
CA VAL A 85 6.28 6.22 -10.07
C VAL A 85 5.37 5.52 -9.06
N CYS A 86 5.01 6.23 -8.00
CA CYS A 86 4.16 5.72 -6.91
C CYS A 86 2.70 6.19 -7.06
N ASN A 87 2.12 6.07 -8.26
CA ASN A 87 0.70 6.30 -8.46
C ASN A 87 -0.15 5.24 -7.71
N THR A 88 -1.43 5.51 -7.50
CA THR A 88 -2.36 4.59 -6.79
C THR A 88 -2.49 3.22 -7.48
N ASP A 89 -2.34 3.15 -8.80
CA ASP A 89 -2.36 1.92 -9.60
C ASP A 89 -1.08 1.09 -9.48
N ASN A 90 0.02 1.70 -9.01
CA ASN A 90 1.29 1.03 -8.75
C ASN A 90 1.44 0.61 -7.28
N PHE A 91 0.40 0.82 -6.47
CA PHE A 91 0.32 0.35 -5.09
C PHE A 91 -0.45 -0.97 -5.03
N SER A 92 0.28 -2.07 -4.86
CA SER A 92 -0.32 -3.39 -4.67
C SER A 92 -1.05 -3.47 -3.33
N LEU A 93 -2.28 -4.01 -3.31
CA LEU A 93 -2.98 -4.33 -2.06
C LEU A 93 -2.21 -5.34 -1.20
N LEU A 94 -1.41 -6.21 -1.82
CA LEU A 94 -0.58 -7.17 -1.09
C LEU A 94 0.68 -6.54 -0.49
N SER A 95 0.87 -5.21 -0.67
CA SER A 95 2.06 -4.49 -0.22
C SER A 95 3.36 -5.14 -0.71
N ILE A 96 3.36 -5.52 -1.98
CA ILE A 96 4.55 -5.96 -2.71
C ILE A 96 4.97 -4.87 -3.70
N THR A 97 6.28 -4.79 -3.97
CA THR A 97 6.79 -3.87 -5.01
C THR A 97 6.43 -4.40 -6.39
N ILE A 98 5.83 -3.55 -7.23
CA ILE A 98 5.38 -3.90 -8.59
C ILE A 98 5.68 -2.75 -9.54
N ASP A 99 5.60 -3.00 -10.84
CA ASP A 99 5.75 -1.97 -11.87
C ASP A 99 7.07 -1.18 -11.81
N TYR A 100 8.17 -1.93 -11.93
CA TYR A 100 9.53 -1.40 -12.01
C TYR A 100 9.74 -0.64 -13.32
N GLY A 101 9.44 0.65 -13.31
CA GLY A 101 9.77 1.58 -14.39
C GLY A 101 11.05 2.37 -14.07
N PRO A 102 10.97 3.69 -13.84
CA PRO A 102 12.13 4.53 -13.54
C PRO A 102 12.47 4.50 -12.03
N PHE A 103 12.78 3.31 -11.50
CA PHE A 103 13.27 3.15 -10.13
C PHE A 103 14.77 3.47 -10.03
N GLY A 104 15.25 3.70 -8.80
CA GLY A 104 16.69 3.87 -8.57
C GLY A 104 17.09 3.60 -7.13
N PHE A 105 18.33 3.17 -6.95
CA PHE A 105 18.97 3.10 -5.64
C PHE A 105 19.88 4.31 -5.45
N MET A 106 19.77 4.93 -4.29
CA MET A 106 20.56 6.09 -3.92
C MET A 106 22.01 5.69 -3.63
N GLU A 107 22.96 6.17 -4.43
CA GLU A 107 24.40 5.91 -4.24
C GLU A 107 24.99 6.72 -3.07
N ALA A 108 24.82 8.04 -3.11
CA ALA A 108 25.16 8.95 -2.02
C ALA A 108 23.88 9.49 -1.38
N TYR A 109 23.87 9.65 -0.05
CA TYR A 109 22.69 10.13 0.66
C TYR A 109 22.21 11.48 0.12
N ASN A 110 21.01 11.48 -0.45
CA ASN A 110 20.32 12.64 -0.98
C ASN A 110 18.80 12.45 -0.74
N PRO A 111 18.20 13.12 0.26
CA PRO A 111 16.77 12.99 0.55
C PRO A 111 15.88 13.52 -0.59
N ASP A 112 16.44 14.30 -1.49
CA ASP A 112 15.77 14.81 -2.67
C ASP A 112 16.05 13.97 -3.92
N PHE A 113 16.68 12.79 -3.82
CA PHE A 113 16.91 11.91 -4.96
C PHE A 113 15.58 11.56 -5.67
N VAL A 114 15.51 11.84 -6.98
CA VAL A 114 14.39 11.51 -7.86
C VAL A 114 14.94 10.59 -8.96
N PRO A 115 14.52 9.31 -9.03
CA PRO A 115 15.01 8.39 -10.04
C PRO A 115 14.32 8.59 -11.40
N ASN A 116 13.13 9.19 -11.41
CA ASN A 116 12.35 9.43 -12.61
C ASN A 116 12.64 10.81 -13.20
N THR A 117 13.29 10.84 -14.36
CA THR A 117 13.62 12.08 -15.08
C THR A 117 12.41 12.85 -15.58
N SER A 118 11.24 12.23 -15.63
CA SER A 118 9.97 12.86 -16.01
C SER A 118 9.16 13.39 -14.82
N ASP A 119 9.64 13.22 -13.59
CA ASP A 119 9.02 13.75 -12.38
C ASP A 119 9.57 15.15 -12.04
N ASP A 120 9.19 16.14 -12.86
CA ASP A 120 9.63 17.53 -12.73
C ASP A 120 9.24 18.15 -11.38
N GLU A 121 8.08 17.76 -10.84
CA GLU A 121 7.57 18.20 -9.53
C GLU A 121 8.24 17.48 -8.35
N ARG A 122 9.09 16.48 -8.61
CA ARG A 122 9.80 15.67 -7.61
C ARG A 122 8.86 14.98 -6.62
N ARG A 123 7.64 14.66 -7.09
CA ARG A 123 6.58 14.05 -6.28
C ARG A 123 7.01 12.71 -5.70
N TYR A 124 7.79 11.95 -6.45
CA TYR A 124 8.26 10.60 -6.12
C TYR A 124 9.71 10.56 -5.66
N LYS A 125 10.24 11.69 -5.18
CA LYS A 125 11.55 11.73 -4.50
C LYS A 125 11.60 10.77 -3.31
N ILE A 126 12.79 10.27 -3.00
CA ILE A 126 12.99 9.28 -1.93
C ILE A 126 12.43 9.77 -0.59
N GLY A 127 12.67 11.03 -0.22
CA GLY A 127 12.18 11.62 1.03
C GLY A 127 10.66 11.78 1.11
N ASN A 128 9.92 11.60 0.01
CA ASN A 128 8.47 11.77 -0.03
C ASN A 128 7.69 10.44 -0.13
N GLN A 129 8.37 9.29 -0.27
CA GLN A 129 7.71 8.00 -0.50
C GLN A 129 6.73 7.62 0.62
N ALA A 130 7.07 7.91 1.88
CA ALA A 130 6.18 7.65 3.02
C ALA A 130 4.88 8.48 2.96
N ASN A 131 4.96 9.74 2.54
CA ASN A 131 3.79 10.60 2.38
C ASN A 131 2.92 10.16 1.20
N ILE A 132 3.55 9.71 0.10
CA ILE A 132 2.83 9.13 -1.03
C ILE A 132 2.11 7.84 -0.62
N GLY A 133 2.72 7.00 0.21
CA GLY A 133 2.07 5.83 0.79
C GLY A 133 0.80 6.19 1.57
N MET A 134 0.89 7.18 2.47
CA MET A 134 -0.27 7.71 3.20
C MET A 134 -1.36 8.23 2.25
N PHE A 135 -0.98 8.98 1.22
CA PHE A 135 -1.90 9.51 0.22
C PHE A 135 -2.65 8.38 -0.51
N ASN A 136 -1.93 7.32 -0.94
CA ASN A 136 -2.52 6.19 -1.63
C ASN A 136 -3.43 5.36 -0.72
N LEU A 137 -3.06 5.16 0.55
CA LEU A 137 -3.91 4.50 1.55
C LEU A 137 -5.20 5.30 1.82
N ASN A 138 -5.12 6.63 1.84
CA ASN A 138 -6.31 7.48 1.92
C ASN A 138 -7.23 7.33 0.70
N LYS A 139 -6.67 7.18 -0.51
CA LYS A 139 -7.45 6.91 -1.73
C LYS A 139 -8.12 5.53 -1.68
N LEU A 140 -7.42 4.52 -1.17
CA LEU A 140 -8.03 3.21 -0.92
C LEU A 140 -9.19 3.31 0.09
N LEU A 141 -9.02 4.04 1.19
CA LEU A 141 -10.08 4.25 2.18
C LEU A 141 -11.30 4.94 1.56
N GLN A 142 -11.09 5.95 0.71
CA GLN A 142 -12.17 6.63 -0.02
C GLN A 142 -12.97 5.65 -0.88
N ALA A 143 -12.31 4.71 -1.56
CA ALA A 143 -12.97 3.68 -2.35
C ALA A 143 -13.67 2.61 -1.49
N LEU A 144 -13.21 2.35 -0.26
CA LEU A 144 -13.87 1.42 0.67
C LEU A 144 -15.10 2.04 1.36
N ASN A 145 -15.16 3.37 1.52
CA ASN A 145 -16.23 4.06 2.26
C ASN A 145 -17.67 3.68 1.88
N PRO A 146 -18.04 3.42 0.61
CA PRO A 146 -19.38 2.95 0.24
C PRO A 146 -19.75 1.58 0.83
N LEU A 147 -18.75 0.78 1.23
CA LEU A 147 -18.94 -0.56 1.80
C LEU A 147 -19.03 -0.56 3.33
N LEU A 148 -18.62 0.53 3.98
CA LEU A 148 -18.48 0.64 5.42
C LEU A 148 -19.69 1.34 6.06
N ASP A 149 -20.13 0.83 7.21
CA ASP A 149 -21.07 1.54 8.09
C ASP A 149 -20.39 2.73 8.82
N PRO A 150 -21.15 3.63 9.49
CA PRO A 150 -20.56 4.78 10.18
C PRO A 150 -19.50 4.44 11.24
N ARG A 151 -19.68 3.33 11.97
CA ARG A 151 -18.71 2.89 12.99
C ARG A 151 -17.44 2.37 12.31
N GLN A 152 -17.59 1.60 11.24
CA GLN A 152 -16.48 1.08 10.46
C GLN A 152 -15.66 2.19 9.79
N LYS A 153 -16.31 3.23 9.27
CA LYS A 153 -15.63 4.44 8.74
C LYS A 153 -14.75 5.10 9.80
N GLN A 154 -15.26 5.23 11.03
CA GLN A 154 -14.48 5.82 12.12
C GLN A 154 -13.29 4.94 12.52
N LEU A 155 -13.46 3.61 12.56
CA LEU A 155 -12.36 2.68 12.83
C LEU A 155 -11.29 2.73 11.74
N ALA A 156 -11.69 2.70 10.47
CA ALA A 156 -10.77 2.76 9.34
C ALA A 156 -10.01 4.10 9.26
N ALA A 157 -10.66 5.22 9.59
CA ALA A 157 -9.98 6.51 9.71
C ALA A 157 -8.88 6.48 10.80
N ARG A 158 -9.16 5.92 11.98
CA ARG A 158 -8.16 5.77 13.06
C ARG A 158 -7.00 4.86 12.66
N ILE A 159 -7.27 3.79 11.92
CA ILE A 159 -6.23 2.91 11.36
C ILE A 159 -5.30 3.72 10.46
N LEU A 160 -5.86 4.52 9.55
CA LEU A 160 -5.07 5.37 8.65
C LEU A 160 -4.25 6.41 9.43
N GLU A 161 -4.82 7.06 10.45
CA GLU A 161 -4.11 7.98 11.34
C GLU A 161 -2.90 7.33 12.04
N GLY A 162 -2.94 6.01 12.26
CA GLY A 162 -1.84 5.24 12.84
C GLY A 162 -0.66 4.95 11.89
N TYR A 163 -0.84 5.12 10.58
CA TYR A 163 0.18 4.81 9.57
C TYR A 163 1.56 5.44 9.85
N PRO A 164 1.68 6.74 10.19
CA PRO A 164 2.99 7.35 10.43
C PRO A 164 3.73 6.67 11.59
N VAL A 165 3.01 6.26 12.64
CA VAL A 165 3.60 5.59 13.79
C VAL A 165 4.14 4.20 13.40
N LEU A 166 3.39 3.44 12.60
CA LEU A 166 3.82 2.14 12.09
C LEU A 166 5.08 2.28 11.23
N TYR A 167 5.06 3.22 10.27
CA TYR A 167 6.19 3.50 9.39
C TYR A 167 7.44 3.90 10.17
N TYR A 168 7.36 4.92 11.04
CA TYR A 168 8.54 5.39 11.78
C TYR A 168 9.05 4.39 12.82
N THR A 169 8.19 3.52 13.34
CA THR A 169 8.62 2.43 14.23
C THR A 169 9.45 1.43 13.44
N ARG A 170 8.93 0.93 12.32
CA ARG A 170 9.66 -0.02 11.47
C ARG A 170 10.94 0.57 10.88
N PHE A 171 10.88 1.82 10.41
CA PHE A 171 12.05 2.54 9.90
C PHE A 171 13.16 2.62 10.97
N ARG A 172 12.82 3.03 12.19
CA ARG A 172 13.81 3.10 13.29
C ARG A 172 14.38 1.74 13.65
N GLU A 173 13.55 0.68 13.65
CA GLU A 173 14.02 -0.69 13.89
C GLU A 173 15.04 -1.14 12.85
N LEU A 174 14.75 -0.92 11.55
CA LEU A 174 15.65 -1.26 10.45
C LEU A 174 16.99 -0.52 10.55
N PHE A 175 16.97 0.77 10.86
CA PHE A 175 18.21 1.54 11.01
C PHE A 175 18.98 1.18 12.29
N LYS A 176 18.29 0.90 13.40
CA LYS A 176 18.96 0.35 14.60
C LYS A 176 19.66 -0.97 14.29
N ALA A 177 19.01 -1.86 13.53
CA ALA A 177 19.61 -3.11 13.07
C ALA A 177 20.88 -2.87 12.26
N LYS A 178 20.83 -1.97 11.27
CA LYS A 178 21.97 -1.62 10.42
C LYS A 178 23.14 -1.01 11.20
N LEU A 179 22.86 -0.33 12.31
CA LEU A 179 23.87 0.26 13.19
C LEU A 179 24.35 -0.70 14.31
N GLY A 180 23.82 -1.93 14.38
CA GLY A 180 24.15 -2.87 15.46
C GLY A 180 23.58 -2.47 16.83
N LEU A 181 22.52 -1.67 16.87
CA LEU A 181 21.90 -1.14 18.09
C LEU A 181 20.67 -1.94 18.54
N LEU A 182 20.45 -3.13 17.98
CA LEU A 182 19.51 -4.09 18.53
C LEU A 182 20.22 -4.75 19.71
N GLY A 183 19.72 -4.55 20.94
CA GLY A 183 20.28 -5.19 22.13
C GLY A 183 20.49 -6.69 21.93
N GLU A 184 21.45 -7.27 22.65
CA GLU A 184 21.88 -8.67 22.52
C GLU A 184 20.67 -9.63 22.36
N GLY A 185 20.56 -10.29 21.20
CA GLY A 185 19.58 -11.36 20.95
C GLY A 185 18.52 -11.12 19.87
N ARG A 186 18.44 -9.95 19.22
CA ARG A 186 17.54 -9.74 18.06
C ARG A 186 18.34 -9.60 16.76
N MET A 187 18.58 -10.70 16.06
CA MET A 187 19.00 -10.70 14.66
C MET A 187 17.74 -10.58 13.80
N MET A 188 17.65 -9.57 12.93
CA MET A 188 16.56 -9.49 11.96
C MET A 188 17.03 -10.07 10.63
N MET A 189 16.29 -11.06 10.09
CA MET A 189 16.44 -11.51 8.71
C MET A 189 16.00 -10.35 7.81
N ILE A 190 16.93 -9.88 6.97
CA ILE A 190 16.70 -8.81 5.97
C ILE A 190 15.99 -9.42 4.76
#